data_AF-A0A2T7VNG6-F1
#
_entry.id   AF-A0A2T7VNG6-F1
#
_cell.length_a   1.000
_cell.length_b   1.000
_cell.length_c   1.000
_cell.angle_alpha   90.00
_cell.angle_beta   90.00
_cell.angle_gamma   90.00
#
_symmetry.space_group_name_H-M   'P 1'
#
loop_
_entity.id
_entity.type
_entity.pdbx_description
1 polymer ?
#
loop_
_entity_poly.entity_id
_entity_poly.type
_entity_poly.pdbx_seq_one_letter_code
_entity_poly.pdbx_strand_id
1 'polypeptide(L)' 'MCTLPGEIVDHIVAQCPGRTDEALQPRFGISYNTWRKIAAGEPIRATVAARLIERIMAEKTRLSQRGSPG' A
#
# COMPACT_ATOMS: atom_id res chain seq x y z
N MET A 1 8.04 12.31 -9.47
CA MET A 1 7.17 11.94 -8.33
C MET A 1 5.79 11.64 -8.88
N CYS A 2 5.02 10.72 -8.31
CA CYS A 2 3.65 10.40 -8.74
C CYS A 2 2.75 10.11 -7.54
N THR A 3 1.45 10.26 -7.74
CA THR A 3 0.40 9.88 -6.78
C THR A 3 -0.04 8.44 -6.99
N LEU A 4 -0.59 7.81 -5.95
CA LEU A 4 -1.14 6.47 -6.04
C LEU A 4 -2.62 6.51 -6.45
N PRO A 5 -3.13 5.48 -7.15
CA PRO A 5 -4.58 5.32 -7.38
C PRO A 5 -5.33 5.27 -6.04
N GLY A 6 -6.53 5.86 -5.99
CA GLY A 6 -7.33 5.94 -4.75
C GLY A 6 -7.56 4.58 -4.08
N GLU A 7 -7.87 3.55 -4.85
CA GLU A 7 -8.07 2.19 -4.32
C GLU A 7 -6.84 1.58 -3.63
N ILE A 8 -5.63 2.03 -4.02
CA ILE A 8 -4.37 1.59 -3.42
C ILE A 8 -4.15 2.37 -2.11
N VAL A 9 -4.44 3.66 -2.12
CA VAL A 9 -4.40 4.51 -0.91
C VAL A 9 -5.35 3.95 0.14
N ASP A 10 -6.60 3.69 -0.22
CA ASP A 10 -7.64 3.16 0.67
C ASP A 10 -7.20 1.83 1.29
N HIS A 11 -6.64 0.93 0.46
CA HIS A 11 -6.14 -0.35 0.94
C HIS A 11 -4.98 -0.18 1.94
N ILE A 12 -4.01 0.70 1.66
CA ILE A 12 -2.88 0.97 2.56
C ILE A 12 -3.36 1.55 3.89
N VAL A 13 -4.31 2.48 3.85
CA VAL A 13 -4.85 3.13 5.06
C VAL A 13 -5.67 2.14 5.88
N ALA A 14 -6.52 1.33 5.24
CA ALA A 14 -7.36 0.34 5.92
C ALA A 14 -6.56 -0.82 6.51
N GLN A 15 -5.48 -1.23 5.86
CA GLN A 15 -4.62 -2.36 6.28
C GLN A 15 -3.39 -1.90 7.07
N CYS A 16 -3.37 -0.66 7.56
CA CYS A 16 -2.25 -0.11 8.31
C CYS A 16 -2.18 -0.72 9.72
N PRO A 17 -1.19 -1.59 10.02
CA PRO A 17 -1.11 -2.27 11.33
C PRO A 17 -0.70 -1.33 12.46
N GLY A 18 -0.07 -0.20 12.11
CA GLY A 18 0.37 0.83 13.03
C GLY A 18 1.05 1.97 12.26
N ARG A 19 1.05 3.18 12.81
CA ARG A 19 1.61 4.38 12.17
C ARG A 19 3.07 4.61 12.58
N THR A 20 3.87 3.55 12.56
CA THR A 20 5.31 3.59 12.88
C THR A 20 6.11 2.83 11.82
N ASP A 21 7.40 3.13 11.71
CA ASP A 21 8.27 2.49 10.71
C ASP A 21 8.35 0.97 10.92
N GLU A 22 8.36 0.52 12.18
CA GLU A 22 8.45 -0.89 12.58
C GLU A 22 7.22 -1.68 12.15
N ALA A 23 6.06 -1.03 12.08
CA ALA A 23 4.82 -1.64 11.62
C ALA A 23 4.67 -1.57 10.09
N LEU A 24 5.11 -0.47 9.48
CA LEU A 24 4.93 -0.20 8.06
C LEU A 24 5.97 -0.86 7.17
N GLN A 25 7.24 -0.93 7.59
CA GLN A 25 8.30 -1.53 6.77
C GLN A 25 8.06 -3.02 6.49
N PRO A 26 7.74 -3.88 7.48
CA PRO A 26 7.51 -5.30 7.21
C PRO A 26 6.31 -5.54 6.30
N ARG A 27 5.25 -4.73 6.44
CA ARG A 27 4.00 -4.90 5.69
C ARG A 27 4.07 -4.34 4.27
N PHE A 28 4.47 -3.07 4.15
CA PHE A 28 4.39 -2.29 2.92
C PHE A 28 5.77 -1.94 2.34
N GLY A 29 6.85 -2.13 3.09
CA GLY A 29 8.20 -1.79 2.63
C GLY A 29 8.43 -0.28 2.55
N ILE A 30 7.70 0.51 3.35
CA ILE A 30 7.79 1.97 3.37
C ILE A 30 7.96 2.49 4.80
N SER A 31 8.52 3.69 4.93
CA SER A 31 8.53 4.43 6.18
C SER A 31 7.21 5.16 6.41
N TYR A 32 6.99 5.56 7.66
CA TYR A 32 5.92 6.42 8.14
C TYR A 32 5.86 7.74 7.38
N ASN A 33 6.99 8.34 7.02
CA ASN A 33 6.98 9.58 6.23
C ASN A 33 6.35 9.34 4.85
N THR A 34 6.67 8.22 4.20
CA THR A 34 6.06 7.85 2.91
C THR A 34 4.57 7.56 3.07
N TRP A 35 4.20 6.83 4.13
CA TRP A 35 2.79 6.54 4.44
C TRP A 35 1.99 7.82 4.68
N ARG A 36 2.54 8.78 5.43
CA ARG A 36 1.89 10.08 5.71
C ARG A 36 1.59 10.82 4.40
N LYS A 37 2.55 10.84 3.47
CA LYS A 37 2.36 11.44 2.14
C LYS A 37 1.25 10.77 1.35
N ILE A 38 1.24 9.44 1.33
CA ILE A 38 0.20 8.65 0.67
C ILE A 38 -1.18 8.98 1.25
N ALA A 39 -1.32 8.99 2.58
CA ALA A 39 -2.57 9.31 3.27
C ALA A 39 -3.05 10.75 3.03
N ALA A 40 -2.12 11.68 2.79
CA ALA A 40 -2.42 13.08 2.45
C ALA A 40 -2.67 13.29 0.93
N GLY A 41 -2.56 12.26 0.10
CA GLY A 41 -2.65 12.38 -1.36
C GLY A 41 -1.44 13.06 -2.02
N GLU A 42 -0.32 13.17 -1.29
CA GLU A 42 0.90 13.79 -1.78
C GLU A 42 1.71 12.85 -2.70
N PRO A 43 2.43 13.40 -3.69
CA PRO A 43 3.22 12.60 -4.61
C PRO A 43 4.47 12.01 -3.94
N ILE A 44 4.73 10.74 -4.22
CA ILE A 44 5.90 9.97 -3.75
C ILE A 44 6.86 9.63 -4.90
N ARG A 45 8.01 9.02 -4.58
CA ARG A 45 8.96 8.58 -5.60
C ARG A 45 8.32 7.51 -6.49
N ALA A 46 8.48 7.65 -7.81
CA ALA A 46 7.84 6.77 -8.79
C ALA A 46 8.23 5.29 -8.61
N THR A 47 9.49 5.02 -8.25
CA THR A 47 9.98 3.68 -7.97
C THR A 47 9.33 3.05 -6.73
N VAL A 48 9.04 3.86 -5.71
CA VAL A 48 8.35 3.41 -4.50
C VAL A 48 6.88 3.13 -4.80
N ALA A 49 6.23 4.02 -5.57
CA ALA A 49 4.85 3.83 -6.00
C ALA A 49 4.67 2.55 -6.82
N ALA A 50 5.52 2.31 -7.82
CA ALA A 50 5.44 1.11 -8.66
C ALA A 50 5.51 -0.18 -7.83
N ARG A 51 6.50 -0.28 -6.92
CA ARG A 51 6.65 -1.45 -6.03
C ARG A 51 5.46 -1.66 -5.09
N LEU A 52 4.89 -0.57 -4.58
CA LEU A 52 3.70 -0.61 -3.73
C LEU A 52 2.48 -1.13 -4.48
N ILE A 53 2.25 -0.59 -5.68
CA ILE A 53 1.12 -0.99 -6.55
C ILE A 53 1.24 -2.47 -6.90
N GLU A 54 2.40 -2.92 -7.38
CA GLU A 54 2.64 -4.34 -7.71
C GLU A 54 2.34 -5.27 -6.53
N ARG A 55 2.85 -4.92 -5.34
CA ARG A 55 2.64 -5.72 -4.12
C ARG A 55 1.16 -5.83 -3.76
N ILE A 56 0.46 -4.69 -3.73
CA ILE A 56 -0.94 -4.63 -3.30
C ILE A 56 -1.86 -5.30 -4.34
N MET A 57 -1.58 -5.12 -5.63
CA MET A 57 -2.35 -5.79 -6.69
C MET A 57 -2.17 -7.31 -6.62
N ALA A 58 -0.95 -7.80 -6.40
CA ALA A 58 -0.69 -9.22 -6.20
C ALA A 58 -1.44 -9.76 -4.97
N GLU A 59 -1.52 -8.99 -3.89
CA GLU A 59 -2.27 -9.35 -2.69
C GLU A 59 -3.79 -9.39 -2.93
N LYS A 60 -4.37 -8.35 -3.53
CA LYS A 60 -5.80 -8.30 -3.90
C LYS A 60 -6.17 -9.47 -4.81
N THR A 61 -5.28 -9.83 -5.74
CA THR A 61 -5.47 -10.99 -6.63
C THR A 61 -5.52 -12.30 -5.84
N ARG A 62 -4.60 -12.52 -4.89
CA ARG A 62 -4.57 -13.73 -4.04
C ARG A 62 -5.80 -13.83 -3.13
N LEU A 63 -6.26 -12.70 -2.59
CA LEU A 63 -7.48 -12.65 -1.76
C LEU A 63 -8.72 -13.00 -2.58
N SER A 64 -8.79 -12.53 -3.82
CA SER A 64 -9.89 -12.86 -4.74
C SER A 64 -9.93 -14.35 -5.09
N GLN A 65 -8.78 -15.02 -5.18
CA GLN A 65 -8.70 -16.47 -5.45
C GLN A 65 -9.04 -17.35 -4.23
N ARG A 66 -8.98 -16.82 -3.00
CA ARG A 66 -9.37 -17.56 -1.78
C ARG A 66 -10.89 -17.61 -1.55
N GLY A 67 -11.68 -16.90 -2.37
CA GLY A 67 -13.13 -16.75 -2.21
C GLY A 67 -14.02 -17.70 -3.02
N SER A 68 -13.48 -18.70 -3.73
CA SER A 68 -14.30 -19.72 -4.39
C SER A 68 -14.46 -20.96 -3.50
N PRO A 69 -15.61 -21.15 -2.83
CA PRO A 69 -16.04 -22.49 -2.43
C PRO A 69 -16.60 -23.18 -3.67
N GLY A 70 -16.01 -24.34 -4.01
CA GLY A 70 -16.71 -25.34 -4.81
C GLY A 70 -17.73 -26.08 -3.95
#